data_AF-A0A847ZYC0-F1
#
_entry.id   AF-A0A847ZYC0-F1
#
_cell.length_a   1.000
_cell.length_b   1.000
_cell.length_c   1.000
_cell.angle_alpha   90.00
_cell.angle_beta   90.00
_cell.angle_gamma   90.00
#
_symmetry.space_group_name_H-M   'P 1'
#
loop_
_entity.id
_entity.type
_entity.pdbx_description
1 polymer ?
#
loop_
_entity_poly.entity_id
_entity_poly.type
_entity_poly.pdbx_seq_one_letter_code
_entity_poly.pdbx_strand_id
1 'polypeptide(L)'
;MARWPLEVASCVLAAERENIVYRVQDAEGRAFALRIHRAGYRSAAEIQSELLWMAELEKNGVSVPKPLASRAGGYIENCDGILVSILTWLPGRPLGEVSMPLQIDDRVGTFQLFGMALAKLHAISDRWTKPESFVRPAWDIDGLTGPSPVWGPYWENPALCQSDRDIIVAARDKAKRALQEKAEELDFGLIHADVVRENVLLEGDKVKFIDFDDCGYGFRLFDVATALLK
;
A
#
# COMPACT_ATOMS: atom_id res chain seq x y z
N MET A 1 5.96 -5.26 -22.07
CA MET A 1 7.42 -5.02 -21.95
C MET A 1 7.97 -4.00 -22.95
N ALA A 2 7.69 -4.08 -24.26
CA ALA A 2 8.20 -3.13 -25.26
C ALA A 2 7.91 -1.63 -24.96
N ARG A 3 6.85 -1.35 -24.19
CA ARG A 3 6.47 -0.01 -23.73
C ARG A 3 7.43 0.62 -22.72
N TRP A 4 8.28 -0.17 -22.06
CA TRP A 4 9.30 0.33 -21.12
C TRP A 4 10.71 0.26 -21.71
N PRO A 5 11.64 1.10 -21.24
CA PRO A 5 13.05 1.04 -21.62
C PRO A 5 13.78 -0.12 -20.91
N LEU A 6 13.27 -1.35 -21.06
CA LEU A 6 13.84 -2.56 -20.46
C LEU A 6 14.09 -3.63 -21.53
N GLU A 7 15.29 -4.20 -21.51
CA GLU A 7 15.63 -5.40 -22.26
C GLU A 7 15.47 -6.61 -21.33
N VAL A 8 14.39 -7.36 -21.51
CA VAL A 8 13.98 -8.42 -20.58
C VAL A 8 14.79 -9.69 -20.81
N ALA A 9 15.48 -10.16 -19.77
CA ALA A 9 16.17 -11.45 -19.76
C ALA A 9 15.27 -12.57 -19.22
N SER A 10 14.48 -12.29 -18.18
CA SER A 10 13.55 -13.26 -17.60
C SER A 10 12.32 -12.59 -17.00
N CYS A 11 11.22 -13.34 -16.89
CA CYS A 11 9.97 -12.90 -16.29
C CYS A 11 9.31 -14.11 -15.62
N VAL A 12 9.15 -14.06 -14.29
CA VAL A 12 8.57 -15.17 -13.50
C VAL A 12 7.45 -14.64 -12.62
N LEU A 13 6.38 -15.42 -12.46
CA LEU A 13 5.30 -15.08 -11.54
C LEU A 13 5.85 -15.01 -10.11
N ALA A 14 5.60 -13.92 -9.42
CA ALA A 14 6.03 -13.70 -8.04
C ALA A 14 4.85 -13.80 -7.05
N ALA A 15 3.72 -13.20 -7.39
CA ALA A 15 2.50 -13.25 -6.60
C ALA A 15 1.26 -13.06 -7.48
N GLU A 16 0.15 -13.64 -7.06
CA GLU A 16 -1.18 -13.45 -7.63
C GLU A 16 -2.15 -13.26 -6.47
N ARG A 17 -2.42 -12.00 -6.12
CA ARG A 17 -3.34 -11.58 -5.05
C ARG A 17 -4.34 -10.58 -5.63
N GLU A 18 -4.39 -9.35 -5.09
CA GLU A 18 -5.15 -8.26 -5.71
C GLU A 18 -4.60 -7.89 -7.08
N ASN A 19 -3.28 -7.87 -7.22
CA ASN A 19 -2.59 -7.70 -8.49
C ASN A 19 -1.82 -8.98 -8.87
N ILE A 20 -1.60 -9.18 -10.17
CA ILE A 20 -0.66 -10.19 -10.66
C ILE A 20 0.70 -9.53 -10.79
N VAL A 21 1.68 -10.00 -10.02
CA VAL A 21 3.03 -9.44 -9.97
C VAL A 21 4.01 -10.44 -10.55
N TYR A 22 4.73 -10.03 -11.58
CA TYR A 22 5.86 -10.75 -12.14
C TYR A 22 7.17 -10.11 -11.71
N ARG A 23 8.13 -10.94 -11.29
CA ARG A 23 9.52 -10.52 -11.15
C ARG A 23 10.20 -10.59 -12.50
N VAL A 24 10.58 -9.43 -13.02
CA VAL A 24 11.31 -9.27 -14.28
C VAL A 24 12.78 -9.06 -13.95
N GLN A 25 13.67 -9.75 -14.66
CA GLN A 25 15.09 -9.37 -14.71
C GLN A 25 15.44 -8.82 -16.08
N ASP A 26 16.20 -7.74 -16.12
CA ASP A 26 16.77 -7.22 -17.36
C ASP A 26 18.11 -7.89 -17.71
N ALA A 27 18.64 -7.56 -18.88
CA ALA A 27 19.91 -8.07 -19.39
C ALA A 27 21.11 -7.70 -18.48
N GLU A 28 21.02 -6.62 -17.71
CA GLU A 28 22.03 -6.21 -16.72
C GLU A 28 21.86 -6.89 -15.35
N GLY A 29 20.84 -7.76 -15.19
CA GLY A 29 20.56 -8.50 -13.96
C GLY A 29 19.80 -7.71 -12.89
N ARG A 30 19.34 -6.49 -13.19
CA ARG A 30 18.48 -5.70 -12.28
C ARG A 30 17.08 -6.32 -12.26
N ALA A 31 16.45 -6.29 -11.09
CA ALA A 31 15.13 -6.86 -10.89
C ALA A 31 14.05 -5.78 -10.76
N PHE A 32 12.88 -6.07 -11.33
CA PHE A 32 11.70 -5.21 -11.33
C PHE A 32 10.44 -6.01 -11.00
N ALA A 33 9.44 -5.33 -10.47
CA ALA A 33 8.09 -5.86 -10.31
C ALA A 33 7.21 -5.29 -11.43
N LEU A 34 6.81 -6.16 -12.36
CA LEU A 34 5.76 -5.86 -13.34
C LEU A 34 4.42 -6.17 -12.70
N ARG A 35 3.58 -5.15 -12.53
CA ARG A 35 2.25 -5.28 -11.92
C ARG A 35 1.18 -5.19 -13.00
N ILE A 36 0.36 -6.22 -13.07
CA ILE A 36 -0.89 -6.24 -13.83
C ILE A 36 -2.01 -5.91 -12.85
N HIS A 37 -2.65 -4.76 -13.06
CA HIS A 37 -3.65 -4.23 -12.15
C HIS A 37 -5.01 -4.90 -12.36
N ARG A 38 -5.68 -5.27 -11.27
CA ARG A 38 -7.03 -5.85 -11.32
C ARG A 38 -8.05 -4.82 -11.79
N ALA A 39 -8.78 -5.18 -12.84
CA ALA A 39 -9.87 -4.37 -13.36
C ALA A 39 -10.97 -4.16 -12.30
N GLY A 40 -11.39 -2.91 -12.12
CA GLY A 40 -12.44 -2.53 -11.18
C GLY A 40 -11.99 -2.37 -9.72
N TYR A 41 -10.74 -2.68 -9.37
CA TYR A 41 -10.22 -2.46 -8.02
C TYR A 41 -9.83 -0.99 -7.78
N ARG A 42 -8.96 -0.45 -8.64
CA ARG A 42 -8.55 0.96 -8.65
C ARG A 42 -8.74 1.56 -10.04
N SER A 43 -9.13 2.83 -10.08
CA SER A 43 -9.15 3.60 -11.33
C SER A 43 -7.73 3.93 -11.81
N ALA A 44 -7.58 4.26 -13.10
CA ALA A 44 -6.29 4.69 -13.65
C ALA A 44 -5.72 5.91 -12.92
N ALA A 45 -6.59 6.84 -12.47
CA ALA A 45 -6.18 8.04 -11.75
C ALA A 45 -5.67 7.71 -10.33
N GLU A 46 -6.30 6.75 -9.64
CA GLU A 46 -5.85 6.29 -8.32
C GLU A 46 -4.50 5.56 -8.39
N ILE A 47 -4.30 4.70 -9.39
CA ILE A 47 -3.02 4.01 -9.61
C ILE A 47 -1.94 5.04 -9.98
N GLN A 48 -2.28 6.05 -10.80
CA GLN A 48 -1.32 7.08 -11.18
C GLN A 48 -0.89 7.90 -9.95
N SER A 49 -1.84 8.19 -9.06
CA SER A 49 -1.60 8.92 -7.81
C SER A 49 -0.72 8.13 -6.85
N GLU A 50 -0.98 6.83 -6.70
CA GLU A 50 -0.11 5.90 -5.95
C GLU A 50 1.33 5.96 -6.46
N LEU A 51 1.54 5.78 -7.76
CA LEU A 51 2.88 5.79 -8.37
C LEU A 51 3.58 7.14 -8.19
N LEU A 52 2.85 8.26 -8.34
CA LEU A 52 3.40 9.59 -8.10
C LEU A 52 3.85 9.78 -6.64
N TRP A 53 3.08 9.27 -5.69
CA TRP A 53 3.45 9.32 -4.28
C TRP A 53 4.69 8.48 -3.99
N MET A 54 4.74 7.24 -4.51
CA MET A 54 5.92 6.37 -4.38
C MET A 54 7.19 7.01 -4.97
N ALA A 55 7.06 7.67 -6.14
CA ALA A 55 8.17 8.41 -6.75
C ALA A 55 8.68 9.55 -5.85
N GLU A 56 7.77 10.33 -5.25
CA GLU A 56 8.15 11.42 -4.34
C GLU A 56 8.78 10.88 -3.04
N LEU A 57 8.24 9.80 -2.47
CA LEU A 57 8.80 9.15 -1.29
C LEU A 57 10.22 8.64 -1.55
N GLU A 58 10.43 7.93 -2.65
CA GLU A 58 11.76 7.41 -3.03
C GLU A 58 12.77 8.55 -3.24
N LYS A 59 12.36 9.58 -4.00
CA LYS A 59 13.18 10.78 -4.26
C LYS A 59 13.64 11.48 -2.98
N ASN A 60 12.82 11.46 -1.93
CA ASN A 60 13.13 12.05 -0.62
C ASN A 60 13.70 11.02 0.38
N GLY A 61 14.14 9.86 -0.11
CA GLY A 61 14.94 8.89 0.61
C GLY A 61 14.15 7.98 1.55
N VAL A 62 12.85 7.76 1.33
CA VAL A 62 12.14 6.63 1.92
C VAL A 62 12.45 5.39 1.09
N SER A 63 12.70 4.26 1.73
CA SER A 63 12.95 3.00 1.02
C SER A 63 11.63 2.39 0.56
N VAL A 64 11.19 2.75 -0.64
CA VAL A 64 9.98 2.21 -1.31
C VAL A 64 10.32 1.83 -2.75
N PRO A 65 9.54 0.97 -3.41
CA PRO A 65 9.74 0.69 -4.82
C PRO A 65 9.63 1.98 -5.65
N LYS A 66 10.55 2.15 -6.58
CA LYS A 66 10.55 3.29 -7.49
C LYS A 66 9.75 2.93 -8.74
N PRO A 67 8.74 3.72 -9.14
CA PRO A 67 8.06 3.50 -10.40
C PRO A 67 8.96 3.83 -11.59
N LEU A 68 8.92 2.96 -12.60
CA LEU A 68 9.67 3.13 -13.84
C LEU A 68 8.77 3.77 -14.90
N ALA A 69 9.20 4.91 -15.42
CA ALA A 69 8.50 5.57 -16.52
C ALA A 69 8.55 4.69 -17.78
N SER A 70 7.42 4.63 -18.49
CA SER A 70 7.34 4.05 -19.81
C SER A 70 8.04 4.94 -20.83
N ARG A 71 8.18 4.45 -22.07
CA ARG A 71 8.69 5.23 -23.21
C ARG A 71 7.78 6.41 -23.56
N ALA A 72 6.52 6.40 -23.14
CA ALA A 72 5.60 7.53 -23.27
C ALA A 72 5.72 8.55 -22.14
N GLY A 73 6.57 8.30 -21.14
CA GLY A 73 6.86 9.22 -20.02
C GLY A 73 5.93 9.08 -18.81
N GLY A 74 4.85 8.30 -18.90
CA GLY A 74 3.95 8.00 -17.77
C GLY A 74 4.41 6.79 -16.95
N TYR A 75 3.79 6.56 -15.79
CA TYR A 75 4.08 5.37 -14.96
C TYR A 75 3.13 4.18 -15.22
N ILE A 76 2.08 4.40 -16.00
CA ILE A 76 1.06 3.39 -16.33
C ILE A 76 0.93 3.31 -17.84
N GLU A 77 0.80 2.09 -18.35
CA GLU A 77 0.37 1.82 -19.72
C GLU A 77 -0.94 1.04 -19.71
N ASN A 78 -1.82 1.36 -20.66
CA ASN A 78 -3.00 0.56 -20.95
C ASN A 78 -2.67 -0.42 -22.09
N CYS A 79 -2.65 -1.71 -21.77
CA CYS A 79 -2.46 -2.80 -22.72
C CYS A 79 -3.79 -3.53 -22.91
N ASP A 80 -4.52 -3.22 -23.97
CA ASP A 80 -5.80 -3.87 -24.32
C ASP A 80 -6.84 -3.85 -23.18
N GLY A 81 -6.98 -2.71 -22.51
CA GLY A 81 -7.91 -2.52 -21.40
C GLY A 81 -7.32 -2.86 -20.03
N ILE A 82 -6.10 -3.40 -19.98
CA ILE A 82 -5.41 -3.78 -18.75
C ILE A 82 -4.38 -2.73 -18.39
N LEU A 83 -4.46 -2.19 -17.18
CA LEU A 83 -3.47 -1.25 -16.67
C LEU A 83 -2.23 -2.01 -16.16
N VAL A 84 -1.06 -1.54 -16.54
CA VAL A 84 0.22 -2.16 -16.21
C VAL A 84 1.20 -1.11 -15.72
N SER A 85 1.94 -1.40 -14.65
CA SER A 85 3.05 -0.57 -14.17
C SER A 85 4.29 -1.41 -13.88
N ILE A 86 5.46 -0.76 -13.84
CA ILE A 86 6.73 -1.40 -13.45
C ILE A 86 7.32 -0.62 -12.27
N LEU A 87 7.75 -1.34 -11.24
CA LEU A 87 8.46 -0.82 -10.09
C LEU A 87 9.85 -1.47 -9.97
N THR A 88 10.80 -0.83 -9.29
CA THR A 88 12.03 -1.52 -8.87
C THR A 88 11.72 -2.64 -7.88
N TRP A 89 12.46 -3.74 -7.98
CA TRP A 89 12.37 -4.82 -7.00
C TRP A 89 13.25 -4.49 -5.79
N LEU A 90 12.69 -4.50 -4.59
CA LEU A 90 13.46 -4.26 -3.37
C LEU A 90 13.99 -5.59 -2.80
N PRO A 91 15.30 -5.69 -2.51
CA PRO A 91 15.81 -6.81 -1.74
C PRO A 91 15.41 -6.68 -0.27
N GLY A 92 15.38 -7.81 0.44
CA GLY A 92 15.06 -7.87 1.87
C GLY A 92 14.20 -9.08 2.19
N ARG A 93 14.07 -9.37 3.48
CA ARG A 93 13.13 -10.38 3.99
C ARG A 93 11.91 -9.66 4.57
N PRO A 94 10.69 -10.21 4.44
CA PRO A 94 9.54 -9.69 5.17
C PRO A 94 9.82 -9.62 6.68
N LEU A 95 9.21 -8.64 7.36
CA LEU A 95 9.25 -8.48 8.81
C LEU A 95 8.73 -9.74 9.50
N GLY A 96 7.71 -10.37 8.90
CA GLY A 96 7.14 -11.63 9.28
C GLY A 96 5.87 -11.91 8.48
N GLU A 97 5.08 -12.87 8.95
CA GLU A 97 3.77 -13.20 8.42
C GLU A 97 2.70 -12.86 9.46
N VAL A 98 1.52 -12.43 9.00
CA VAL A 98 0.32 -12.24 9.81
C VAL A 98 -0.12 -13.61 10.36
N SER A 99 -0.63 -13.60 11.58
CA SER A 99 -1.04 -14.78 12.35
C SER A 99 0.10 -15.74 12.73
N MET A 100 1.35 -15.41 12.41
CA MET A 100 2.54 -16.17 12.84
C MET A 100 3.33 -15.40 13.91
N PRO A 101 3.99 -16.10 14.86
CA PRO A 101 4.84 -15.45 15.83
C PRO A 101 5.98 -14.68 15.16
N LEU A 102 6.21 -13.44 15.60
CA LEU A 102 7.28 -12.61 15.06
C LEU A 102 8.66 -13.13 15.47
N GLN A 103 9.44 -13.60 14.48
CA GLN A 103 10.80 -14.12 14.65
C GLN A 103 11.85 -13.06 14.31
N ILE A 104 12.15 -12.21 15.28
CA ILE A 104 13.16 -11.14 15.17
C ILE A 104 13.94 -11.07 16.47
N ASP A 105 15.28 -11.07 16.35
CA ASP A 105 16.19 -11.03 17.49
C ASP A 105 16.08 -9.70 18.26
N ASP A 106 16.31 -8.56 17.58
CA ASP A 106 16.12 -7.22 18.15
C ASP A 106 14.77 -6.63 17.75
N ARG A 107 13.72 -7.06 18.45
CA ARG A 107 12.35 -6.57 18.21
C ARG A 107 12.23 -5.07 18.49
N VAL A 108 12.82 -4.57 19.58
CA VAL A 108 12.66 -3.17 20.00
C VAL A 108 13.34 -2.25 18.99
N GLY A 109 14.60 -2.52 18.64
CA GLY A 109 15.33 -1.73 17.65
C GLY A 109 14.66 -1.79 16.27
N THR A 110 14.15 -2.95 15.86
CA THR A 110 13.42 -3.07 14.58
C THR A 110 12.18 -2.18 14.54
N PHE A 111 11.35 -2.17 15.59
CA PHE A 111 10.15 -1.32 15.61
C PHE A 111 10.48 0.17 15.80
N GLN A 112 11.61 0.51 16.41
CA GLN A 112 12.12 1.89 16.42
C GLN A 112 12.48 2.35 15.01
N LEU A 113 13.24 1.54 14.25
CA LEU A 113 13.56 1.83 12.85
C LEU A 113 12.30 1.91 11.97
N PHE A 114 11.34 1.02 12.21
CA PHE A 114 10.03 1.05 11.54
C PHE A 114 9.29 2.36 11.79
N GLY A 115 9.15 2.77 13.07
CA GLY A 115 8.48 4.01 13.43
C GLY A 115 9.16 5.24 12.84
N MET A 116 10.50 5.26 12.81
CA MET A 116 11.27 6.32 12.16
C MET A 116 11.01 6.38 10.64
N ALA A 117 11.00 5.22 9.96
CA ALA A 117 10.72 5.14 8.53
C ALA A 117 9.29 5.60 8.20
N LEU A 118 8.31 5.19 9.02
CA LEU A 118 6.91 5.57 8.85
C LEU A 118 6.69 7.07 9.09
N ALA A 119 7.29 7.63 10.16
CA ALA A 119 7.25 9.06 10.44
C ALA A 119 7.90 9.89 9.31
N LYS A 120 8.99 9.39 8.71
CA LYS A 120 9.62 10.03 7.54
C LYS A 120 8.68 10.05 6.34
N LEU A 121 8.02 8.92 6.05
CA LEU A 121 7.01 8.81 4.99
C LEU A 121 5.88 9.82 5.23
N HIS A 122 5.37 9.91 6.46
CA HIS A 122 4.33 10.86 6.84
C HIS A 122 4.76 12.32 6.60
N ALA A 123 5.92 12.70 7.13
CA ALA A 123 6.45 14.06 7.02
C ALA A 123 6.74 14.51 5.57
N ILE A 124 7.23 13.60 4.71
CA ILE A 124 7.41 13.90 3.27
C ILE A 124 6.06 14.14 2.60
N SER A 125 5.07 13.32 2.93
CA SER A 125 3.73 13.40 2.35
C SER A 125 3.03 14.71 2.66
N ASP A 126 3.27 15.29 3.83
CA ASP A 126 2.69 16.58 4.24
C ASP A 126 3.34 17.76 3.52
N ARG A 127 4.65 17.67 3.24
CA ARG A 127 5.41 18.71 2.53
C ARG A 127 5.24 18.66 1.02
N TRP A 128 4.82 17.51 0.49
CA TRP A 128 4.68 17.30 -0.94
C TRP A 128 3.51 18.11 -1.51
N THR A 129 3.83 18.99 -2.47
CA THR A 129 2.84 19.66 -3.32
C THR A 129 2.27 18.66 -4.32
N LYS A 130 1.09 18.15 -4.00
CA LYS A 130 0.39 17.14 -4.81
C LYS A 130 -0.15 17.79 -6.09
N PRO A 131 -0.10 17.10 -7.25
CA PRO A 131 -0.75 17.58 -8.45
C PRO A 131 -2.27 17.62 -8.27
N GLU A 132 -2.96 18.50 -9.00
CA GLU A 132 -4.43 18.61 -8.94
C GLU A 132 -5.15 17.31 -9.30
N SER A 133 -4.51 16.46 -10.12
CA SER A 133 -5.02 15.14 -10.49
C SER A 133 -4.84 14.07 -9.42
N PHE A 134 -4.21 14.39 -8.28
CA PHE A 134 -3.98 13.42 -7.22
C PHE A 134 -5.29 13.02 -6.55
N VAL A 135 -5.63 11.74 -6.66
CA VAL A 135 -6.83 11.15 -6.08
C VAL A 135 -6.49 9.82 -5.45
N ARG A 136 -6.89 9.64 -4.20
CA ARG A 136 -6.77 8.40 -3.43
C ARG A 136 -7.97 8.29 -2.49
N PRO A 137 -8.37 7.08 -2.07
CA PRO A 137 -9.46 6.90 -1.11
C PRO A 137 -9.15 7.59 0.23
N ALA A 138 -10.19 7.77 1.03
CA ALA A 138 -10.07 8.22 2.41
C ALA A 138 -10.44 7.09 3.37
N TRP A 139 -9.51 6.73 4.26
CA TRP A 139 -9.68 5.92 5.47
C TRP A 139 -10.14 6.78 6.64
N ASP A 140 -11.10 7.67 6.39
CA ASP A 140 -11.77 8.46 7.42
C ASP A 140 -12.89 7.65 8.08
N ILE A 141 -13.70 8.30 8.93
CA ILE A 141 -14.79 7.63 9.64
C ILE A 141 -15.76 6.96 8.65
N ASP A 142 -16.13 7.64 7.56
CA ASP A 142 -17.08 7.10 6.60
C ASP A 142 -16.43 6.08 5.65
N GLY A 143 -15.15 6.26 5.32
CA GLY A 143 -14.35 5.28 4.59
C GLY A 143 -14.16 3.95 5.33
N LEU A 144 -14.18 3.96 6.67
CA LEU A 144 -14.06 2.75 7.50
C LEU A 144 -15.42 2.18 7.93
N THR A 145 -16.38 3.04 8.24
CA THR A 145 -17.63 2.65 8.94
C THR A 145 -18.90 3.28 8.36
N GLY A 146 -18.78 4.08 7.32
CA GLY A 146 -19.88 4.76 6.66
C GLY A 146 -20.76 3.83 5.82
N PRO A 147 -21.73 4.38 5.08
CA PRO A 147 -22.63 3.60 4.23
C PRO A 147 -21.93 3.01 2.99
N SER A 148 -20.77 3.54 2.60
CA SER A 148 -19.97 3.08 1.45
C SER A 148 -18.49 3.09 1.81
N PRO A 149 -18.04 2.18 2.70
CA PRO A 149 -16.65 2.14 3.13
C PRO A 149 -15.74 1.69 1.97
N VAL A 150 -14.44 1.97 2.07
CA VAL A 150 -13.45 1.79 0.99
C VAL A 150 -13.40 0.35 0.49
N TRP A 151 -13.47 -0.64 1.39
CA TRP A 151 -13.50 -2.06 1.04
C TRP A 151 -14.91 -2.61 0.74
N GLY A 152 -15.90 -1.73 0.57
CA GLY A 152 -17.29 -2.10 0.38
C GLY A 152 -17.97 -2.58 1.67
N PRO A 153 -19.30 -2.77 1.63
CA PRO A 153 -20.11 -3.08 2.81
C PRO A 153 -19.78 -4.49 3.32
N TYR A 154 -18.75 -4.63 4.15
CA TYR A 154 -18.24 -5.92 4.63
C TYR A 154 -19.26 -6.75 5.42
N TRP A 155 -20.35 -6.13 5.91
CA TRP A 155 -21.51 -6.80 6.50
C TRP A 155 -22.41 -7.51 5.47
N GLU A 156 -22.26 -7.21 4.18
CA GLU A 156 -22.97 -7.87 3.07
C GLU A 156 -22.21 -9.06 2.51
N ASN A 157 -21.07 -9.44 3.12
CA ASN A 157 -20.31 -10.60 2.69
C ASN A 157 -21.22 -11.85 2.68
N PRO A 158 -21.36 -12.55 1.53
CA PRO A 158 -22.29 -13.67 1.36
C PRO A 158 -21.93 -14.89 2.22
N ALA A 159 -20.71 -14.94 2.78
CA ALA A 159 -20.29 -15.99 3.72
C ALA A 159 -20.86 -15.81 5.14
N LEU A 160 -21.44 -14.65 5.46
CA LEU A 160 -21.96 -14.35 6.80
C LEU A 160 -23.39 -14.87 6.97
N CYS A 161 -23.66 -15.54 8.09
CA CYS A 161 -25.04 -15.75 8.51
C CYS A 161 -25.62 -14.47 9.14
N GLN A 162 -26.93 -14.44 9.37
CA GLN A 162 -27.60 -13.25 9.91
C GLN A 162 -27.02 -12.80 11.27
N SER A 163 -26.69 -13.75 12.17
CA SER A 163 -26.12 -13.40 13.47
C SER A 163 -24.71 -12.81 13.35
N ASP A 164 -23.88 -13.29 12.42
CA ASP A 164 -22.54 -12.71 12.21
C ASP A 164 -22.64 -11.30 11.61
N ARG A 165 -23.59 -11.11 10.68
CA ARG A 165 -23.91 -9.79 10.13
C ARG A 165 -24.32 -8.82 11.25
N ASP A 166 -25.20 -9.22 12.15
CA ASP A 166 -25.67 -8.38 13.25
C ASP A 166 -24.51 -7.99 14.18
N ILE A 167 -23.59 -8.92 14.47
CA ILE A 167 -22.37 -8.65 15.25
C ILE A 167 -21.47 -7.64 14.54
N ILE A 168 -21.22 -7.83 13.25
CA ILE A 168 -20.38 -6.94 12.45
C ILE A 168 -20.97 -5.53 12.37
N VAL A 169 -22.28 -5.41 12.16
CA VAL A 169 -22.98 -4.11 12.15
C VAL A 169 -22.88 -3.43 13.51
N ALA A 170 -23.10 -4.17 14.61
CA ALA A 170 -22.94 -3.62 15.96
C ALA A 170 -21.50 -3.17 16.25
N ALA A 171 -20.50 -3.94 15.79
CA ALA A 171 -19.08 -3.60 15.92
C ALA A 171 -18.73 -2.35 15.11
N ARG A 172 -19.21 -2.24 13.86
CA ARG A 172 -19.07 -1.05 13.02
C ARG A 172 -19.64 0.18 13.70
N ASP A 173 -20.88 0.11 14.20
CA ASP A 173 -21.56 1.26 14.80
C ASP A 173 -20.91 1.69 16.13
N LYS A 174 -20.31 0.74 16.85
CA LYS A 174 -19.47 1.03 18.02
C LYS A 174 -18.15 1.71 17.62
N ALA A 175 -17.47 1.20 16.59
CA ALA A 175 -16.23 1.77 16.09
C ALA A 175 -16.46 3.20 15.54
N LYS A 176 -17.55 3.42 14.80
CA LYS A 176 -17.95 4.73 14.28
C LYS A 176 -18.06 5.76 15.40
N ARG A 177 -18.79 5.44 16.47
CA ARG A 177 -18.95 6.33 17.64
C ARG A 177 -17.61 6.62 18.32
N ALA A 178 -16.82 5.59 18.58
CA ALA A 178 -15.50 5.75 19.21
C ALA A 178 -14.53 6.60 18.37
N LEU A 179 -14.59 6.50 17.04
CA LEU A 179 -13.82 7.34 16.13
C LEU A 179 -14.35 8.78 16.12
N GLN A 180 -15.68 8.98 16.05
CA GLN A 180 -16.30 10.31 16.09
C GLN A 180 -15.93 11.10 17.35
N GLU A 181 -15.84 10.43 18.50
CA GLU A 181 -15.44 11.05 19.77
C GLU A 181 -13.99 11.53 19.79
N LYS A 182 -13.12 10.97 18.94
CA LYS A 182 -11.67 11.23 18.97
C LYS A 182 -11.11 11.90 17.72
N ALA A 183 -11.87 11.91 16.62
CA ALA A 183 -11.33 12.24 15.29
C ALA A 183 -10.68 13.62 15.22
N GLU A 184 -11.20 14.61 15.95
CA GLU A 184 -10.64 15.97 15.99
C GLU A 184 -9.24 16.03 16.66
N GLU A 185 -8.90 15.06 17.51
CA GLU A 185 -7.61 14.98 18.20
C GLU A 185 -6.59 14.12 17.44
N LEU A 186 -7.03 13.36 16.44
CA LEU A 186 -6.19 12.42 15.70
C LEU A 186 -5.52 13.11 14.52
N ASP A 187 -4.22 12.84 14.35
CA ASP A 187 -3.48 13.29 13.17
C ASP A 187 -3.97 12.57 11.91
N PHE A 188 -4.17 13.32 10.83
CA PHE A 188 -4.78 12.87 9.59
C PHE A 188 -3.99 13.36 8.38
N GLY A 189 -3.65 12.45 7.46
CA GLY A 189 -2.86 12.75 6.28
C GLY A 189 -2.74 11.55 5.35
N LEU A 190 -1.84 11.62 4.38
CA LEU A 190 -1.67 10.55 3.39
C LEU A 190 -0.87 9.38 3.98
N ILE A 191 -1.54 8.27 4.26
CA ILE A 191 -1.01 7.06 4.90
C ILE A 191 -0.85 5.91 3.91
N HIS A 192 -0.09 4.88 4.31
CA HIS A 192 0.06 3.66 3.51
C HIS A 192 -1.17 2.75 3.60
N ALA A 193 -1.82 2.73 4.76
CA ALA A 193 -3.03 1.99 5.11
C ALA A 193 -2.93 0.46 5.10
N ASP A 194 -1.75 -0.11 4.86
CA ASP A 194 -1.54 -1.57 4.85
C ASP A 194 -0.09 -1.97 5.20
N VAL A 195 0.47 -1.39 6.27
CA VAL A 195 1.85 -1.69 6.72
C VAL A 195 1.89 -2.95 7.59
N VAL A 196 1.22 -4.01 7.14
CA VAL A 196 1.31 -5.35 7.71
C VAL A 196 2.71 -5.96 7.51
N ARG A 197 3.03 -7.02 8.25
CA ARG A 197 4.41 -7.55 8.35
C ARG A 197 4.96 -8.05 7.01
N GLU A 198 4.11 -8.53 6.13
CA GLU A 198 4.45 -9.01 4.80
C GLU A 198 4.87 -7.86 3.87
N ASN A 199 4.30 -6.67 4.10
CA ASN A 199 4.52 -5.47 3.30
C ASN A 199 5.69 -4.60 3.82
N VAL A 200 6.39 -5.09 4.84
CA VAL A 200 7.55 -4.44 5.43
C VAL A 200 8.78 -5.33 5.22
N LEU A 201 9.74 -4.86 4.42
CA LEU A 201 10.98 -5.59 4.18
C LEU A 201 12.11 -5.06 5.06
N LEU A 202 12.90 -5.98 5.61
CA LEU A 202 14.10 -5.72 6.38
C LEU A 202 15.35 -6.09 5.58
N GLU A 203 16.33 -5.19 5.59
CA GLU A 203 17.68 -5.42 5.07
C GLU A 203 18.71 -4.65 5.91
N GLY A 204 19.38 -5.34 6.83
CA GLY A 204 20.18 -4.67 7.87
C GLY A 204 19.31 -3.70 8.66
N ASP A 205 19.76 -2.45 8.78
CA ASP A 205 19.03 -1.38 9.48
C ASP A 205 18.02 -0.63 8.59
N LYS A 206 17.74 -1.14 7.38
CA LYS A 206 16.76 -0.53 6.47
C LYS A 206 15.41 -1.20 6.61
N VAL A 207 14.40 -0.39 6.92
CA VAL A 207 12.98 -0.73 6.79
C VAL A 207 12.46 -0.19 5.47
N LYS A 208 11.82 -1.06 4.69
CA LYS A 208 11.27 -0.72 3.38
C LYS A 208 9.79 -1.07 3.33
N PHE A 209 8.99 -0.21 2.73
CA PHE A 209 7.55 -0.44 2.55
C PHE A 209 7.28 -0.84 1.11
N ILE A 210 6.43 -1.84 0.91
CA ILE A 210 5.93 -2.27 -0.40
C ILE A 210 4.40 -2.31 -0.36
N ASP A 211 3.78 -2.47 -1.53
CA ASP A 211 2.32 -2.63 -1.67
C ASP A 211 1.51 -1.41 -1.22
N PHE A 212 1.55 -0.36 -2.05
CA PHE A 212 0.88 0.90 -1.77
C PHE A 212 -0.57 0.94 -2.32
N ASP A 213 -1.13 -0.21 -2.71
CA ASP A 213 -2.40 -0.29 -3.43
C ASP A 213 -3.58 0.31 -2.63
N ASP A 214 -3.48 0.30 -1.30
CA ASP A 214 -4.48 0.84 -0.36
C ASP A 214 -4.15 2.22 0.19
N CYS A 215 -3.05 2.84 -0.26
CA CYS A 215 -2.68 4.15 0.26
C CYS A 215 -3.78 5.19 0.09
N GLY A 216 -3.88 6.12 1.03
CA GLY A 216 -4.98 7.07 1.03
C GLY A 216 -4.92 8.04 2.18
N TYR A 217 -5.88 8.94 2.22
CA TYR A 217 -6.00 9.91 3.31
C TYR A 217 -6.58 9.22 4.53
N GLY A 218 -5.92 9.23 5.67
CA GLY A 218 -6.38 8.52 6.85
C GLY A 218 -5.71 8.99 8.11
N PHE A 219 -6.19 8.48 9.24
CA PHE A 219 -5.55 8.72 10.53
C PHE A 219 -4.15 8.08 10.53
N ARG A 220 -3.09 8.82 10.90
CA ARG A 220 -1.72 8.25 10.98
C ARG A 220 -1.63 7.06 11.94
N LEU A 221 -2.51 7.05 12.95
CA LEU A 221 -2.67 5.93 13.88
C LEU A 221 -3.16 4.65 13.21
N PHE A 222 -3.83 4.74 12.05
CA PHE A 222 -4.26 3.57 11.28
C PHE A 222 -3.06 2.78 10.74
N ASP A 223 -2.02 3.44 10.23
CA ASP A 223 -0.77 2.75 9.85
C ASP A 223 -0.17 2.00 11.05
N VAL A 224 -0.14 2.64 12.24
CA VAL A 224 0.34 1.97 13.46
C VAL A 224 -0.54 0.77 13.83
N ALA A 225 -1.86 0.90 13.69
CA ALA A 225 -2.79 -0.20 13.97
C ALA A 225 -2.57 -1.40 13.03
N THR A 226 -2.40 -1.16 11.72
CA THR A 226 -2.14 -2.22 10.74
C THR A 226 -0.81 -2.94 11.01
N ALA A 227 0.24 -2.21 11.42
CA ALA A 227 1.53 -2.81 11.80
C ALA A 227 1.45 -3.72 13.04
N LEU A 228 0.47 -3.48 13.92
CA LEU A 228 0.27 -4.23 15.16
C LEU A 228 -0.73 -5.39 15.01
N LEU A 229 -1.36 -5.55 13.85
CA LEU A 229 -2.18 -6.71 13.55
C LEU A 229 -1.33 -7.98 13.71
N LYS A 230 -1.93 -8.97 14.39
CA LYS A 230 -1.22 -10.18 14.82
C LYS A 230 -1.33 -11.30 13.84
#